data_AF-K2PUY8-F1
#
_entry.id   AF-K2PUY8-F1
#
_cell.length_a   1.000
_cell.length_b   1.000
_cell.length_c   1.000
_cell.angle_alpha   90.00
_cell.angle_beta   90.00
_cell.angle_gamma   90.00
#
_symmetry.space_group_name_H-M   'P 1'
#
loop_
_entity.id
_entity.type
_entity.pdbx_description
1 polymer ?
#
loop_
_entity_poly.entity_id
_entity_poly.type
_entity_poly.pdbx_seq_one_letter_code
_entity_poly.pdbx_strand_id
1 'polypeptide(L)'
;MLKIRQIKYSKGSTSVQVYKIENRKRVILRHIGTARTEDDLKNLITHANDFIEKTSKQLLLFKEDEASNNILNIKQTEFLGVYYMFFYG
;
A
#
# COMPACT_ATOMS: atom_id res chain seq x y z
N MET A 1 -2.46 -1.15 -7.63
CA MET A 1 -2.11 -2.50 -7.15
C MET A 1 -0.62 -2.56 -6.84
N LEU A 2 -0.25 -3.01 -5.63
CA LEU A 2 1.14 -3.19 -5.23
C LEU A 2 1.71 -4.46 -5.86
N LYS A 3 3.00 -4.44 -6.22
CA LYS A 3 3.72 -5.56 -6.85
C LYS A 3 5.11 -5.70 -6.24
N ILE A 4 5.59 -6.93 -6.18
CA ILE A 4 6.95 -7.26 -5.72
C ILE A 4 7.89 -7.24 -6.94
N ARG A 5 9.04 -6.59 -6.78
CA ARG A 5 10.16 -6.62 -7.73
C ARG A 5 11.36 -7.25 -7.06
N GLN A 6 11.99 -8.19 -7.77
CA GLN A 6 13.26 -8.80 -7.39
C GLN A 6 14.37 -8.26 -8.31
N ILE A 7 15.50 -7.86 -7.74
CA ILE A 7 16.66 -7.35 -8.47
C ILE A 7 17.86 -8.22 -8.11
N LYS A 8 18.31 -9.05 -9.06
CA LYS A 8 19.50 -9.87 -8.90
C LYS A 8 20.76 -9.03 -9.15
N TYR A 9 21.72 -9.10 -8.24
CA TYR A 9 23.02 -8.47 -8.38
C TYR A 9 24.07 -9.48 -8.83
N SER A 10 25.14 -8.99 -9.45
CA SER A 10 26.27 -9.80 -9.93
C SER A 10 26.98 -10.60 -8.83
N LYS A 11 26.90 -10.17 -7.57
CA LYS A 11 27.46 -10.88 -6.40
C LYS A 11 26.55 -11.98 -5.83
N GLY A 12 25.50 -12.39 -6.55
CA GLY A 12 24.58 -13.45 -6.11
C GLY A 12 23.50 -13.01 -5.12
N SER A 13 23.51 -11.75 -4.67
CA SER A 13 22.45 -11.22 -3.81
C SER A 13 21.22 -10.77 -4.60
N THR A 14 20.04 -10.88 -4.02
CA THR A 14 18.77 -10.45 -4.62
C THR A 14 18.07 -9.43 -3.72
N SER A 15 17.82 -8.21 -4.20
CA SER A 15 17.01 -7.23 -3.47
C SER A 15 15.53 -7.36 -3.78
N VAL A 16 14.71 -7.34 -2.73
CA VAL A 16 13.25 -7.42 -2.80
C VAL A 16 12.66 -6.07 -2.46
N GLN A 17 11.82 -5.54 -3.36
CA GLN A 17 11.17 -4.24 -3.23
C GLN A 17 9.70 -4.33 -3.58
N VAL A 18 8.87 -3.51 -2.93
CA VAL A 18 7.45 -3.36 -3.26
C VAL A 18 7.25 -2.03 -3.97
N TYR A 19 6.56 -2.06 -5.11
CA TYR A 19 6.26 -0.89 -5.91
C TYR A 19 4.78 -0.82 -6.30
N LYS A 20 4.31 0.38 -6.64
CA LYS A 20 3.04 0.61 -7.32
C LYS A 20 3.27 1.35 -8.63
N ILE A 21 2.29 1.27 -9.52
CA ILE A 21 2.24 2.11 -10.71
C ILE A 21 1.25 3.23 -10.42
N GLU A 22 1.73 4.46 -10.47
CA GLU A 22 0.92 5.68 -10.33
C GLU A 22 1.31 6.64 -11.44
N ASN A 23 0.32 7.23 -12.12
CA ASN A 23 0.53 8.17 -13.22
C ASN A 23 1.52 7.64 -14.28
N ARG A 24 1.38 6.36 -14.65
CA ARG A 24 2.25 5.63 -15.60
C ARG A 24 3.72 5.53 -15.16
N LYS A 25 4.07 5.94 -13.95
CA LYS A 25 5.41 5.85 -13.36
C LYS A 25 5.44 4.76 -12.30
N ARG A 26 6.60 4.12 -12.16
CA ARG A 26 6.85 3.12 -11.12
C ARG A 26 7.32 3.84 -9.86
N VAL A 27 6.52 3.78 -8.80
CA VAL A 27 6.84 4.36 -7.49
C VAL A 27 7.22 3.23 -6.55
N ILE A 28 8.44 3.26 -6.02
CA ILE A 28 8.89 2.31 -5.00
C ILE A 28 8.27 2.73 -3.68
N LEU A 29 7.48 1.84 -3.07
CA LEU A 29 6.81 2.11 -1.81
C LEU A 29 7.71 1.72 -0.63
N ARG A 30 8.38 0.57 -0.72
CA ARG A 30 9.22 0.06 0.36
C ARG A 30 10.31 -0.87 -0.16
N HIS A 31 11.51 -0.73 0.41
CA HIS A 31 12.56 -1.73 0.31
C HIS A 31 12.38 -2.74 1.46
N ILE A 32 12.22 -4.02 1.11
CA ILE A 32 11.97 -5.09 2.09
C ILE A 32 13.29 -5.68 2.59
N GLY A 33 14.27 -5.81 1.70
CA GLY A 33 15.61 -6.27 2.07
C GLY A 33 16.43 -6.76 0.89
N THR A 34 17.55 -7.40 1.22
CA THR A 34 18.43 -8.06 0.25
C THR A 34 18.78 -9.45 0.77
N ALA A 35 18.39 -10.47 0.02
CA ALA A 35 18.72 -11.87 0.30
C ALA A 35 20.06 -12.23 -0.34
N ARG A 36 20.80 -13.14 0.30
CA ARG A 36 22.00 -13.77 -0.27
C ARG A 36 21.85 -15.29 -0.45
N THR A 37 20.80 -15.87 0.12
CA THR A 37 20.42 -17.28 0.00
C THR A 37 19.00 -17.40 -0.54
N GLU A 38 18.62 -18.59 -1.03
CA GLU A 38 17.27 -18.85 -1.50
C GLU A 38 16.24 -18.84 -0.36
N ASP A 39 16.62 -19.30 0.83
CA ASP A 39 15.74 -19.30 2.00
C ASP A 39 15.46 -17.87 2.50
N ASP A 40 16.49 -17.01 2.53
CA ASP A 40 16.31 -15.60 2.82
C ASP A 40 15.38 -14.93 1.80
N LEU A 41 15.51 -15.31 0.52
CA LEU A 41 14.67 -14.77 -0.54
C LEU A 41 13.20 -15.15 -0.32
N LYS A 42 12.91 -16.41 0.03
CA LYS A 42 11.55 -16.87 0.37
C LYS A 42 10.99 -16.08 1.56
N ASN A 43 11.77 -15.92 2.62
CA ASN A 43 11.36 -15.15 3.80
C ASN A 43 11.06 -13.69 3.46
N LEU A 44 11.91 -13.03 2.66
CA LEU A 44 11.67 -11.65 2.23
C LEU A 44 10.43 -11.53 1.33
N ILE A 45 10.14 -12.53 0.50
CA ILE A 45 8.91 -12.55 -0.32
C ILE A 45 7.68 -12.67 0.58
N THR A 46 7.71 -13.52 1.61
CA THR A 46 6.62 -13.63 2.59
C THR A 46 6.39 -12.29 3.29
N HIS A 47 7.44 -11.64 3.80
CA HIS A 47 7.33 -10.31 4.41
C HIS A 47 6.83 -9.23 3.44
N ALA A 48 7.21 -9.31 2.17
CA ALA A 48 6.71 -8.41 1.14
C ALA A 48 5.20 -8.60 0.89
N ASN A 49 4.72 -9.85 0.89
CA ASN A 49 3.30 -10.16 0.78
C ASN A 49 2.51 -9.66 2.00
N ASP A 50 3.01 -9.90 3.21
CA ASP A 50 2.38 -9.39 4.45
C ASP A 50 2.28 -7.87 4.43
N PHE A 51 3.34 -7.20 3.97
CA PHE A 51 3.34 -5.75 3.82
C PHE A 51 2.30 -5.28 2.80
N ILE A 52 2.18 -5.95 1.66
CA ILE A 52 1.15 -5.64 0.65
C ILE A 52 -0.25 -5.83 1.21
N GLU A 53 -0.50 -6.91 1.94
CA GLU A 53 -1.81 -7.21 2.52
C GLU A 53 -2.21 -6.14 3.55
N LYS A 54 -1.32 -5.85 4.51
CA LYS A 54 -1.54 -4.81 5.52
C LYS A 54 -1.76 -3.44 4.88
N THR A 55 -0.91 -3.06 3.93
CA THR A 55 -1.00 -1.76 3.26
C THR A 55 -2.26 -1.65 2.40
N SER A 56 -2.66 -2.72 1.70
CA SER A 56 -3.88 -2.70 0.87
C SER A 56 -5.14 -2.64 1.72
N LYS A 57 -5.19 -3.35 2.86
CA LYS A 57 -6.28 -3.22 3.85
C LYS A 57 -6.34 -1.81 4.43
N GLN A 58 -5.20 -1.24 4.77
CA GLN A 58 -5.10 0.12 5.31
C GLN A 58 -5.50 1.17 4.26
N LEU A 59 -5.08 1.04 3.00
CA LEU A 59 -5.48 1.94 1.91
C LEU A 59 -6.98 1.88 1.61
N LEU A 60 -7.64 0.73 1.80
CA LEU A 60 -9.10 0.64 1.70
C LEU A 60 -9.81 1.43 2.81
N LEU A 61 -9.24 1.41 4.03
CA LEU A 61 -9.72 2.19 5.17
C LEU A 61 -9.52 3.70 4.97
N PHE A 62 -8.48 4.11 4.25
CA PHE A 62 -8.14 5.50 3.96
C PHE A 62 -8.24 5.82 2.47
N LYS A 63 -9.25 5.32 1.76
CA LYS A 63 -9.56 5.85 0.44
C LYS A 63 -9.95 7.32 0.63
N GLU A 64 -8.97 8.22 0.52
CA GLU A 64 -9.22 9.61 0.20
C GLU A 64 -10.01 9.59 -1.11
N ASP A 65 -11.18 10.23 -1.10
CA ASP A 65 -12.04 10.41 -2.26
C ASP A 65 -11.31 11.28 -3.30
N GLU A 66 -10.35 10.68 -3.99
CA GLU A 66 -9.63 11.20 -5.17
C GLU A 66 -10.58 11.23 -6.38
N ALA A 67 -11.73 11.87 -6.22
CA ALA A 67 -12.62 12.39 -7.27
C ALA A 67 -13.85 13.03 -6.63
N SER A 68 -13.66 14.13 -5.91
CA SER A 68 -14.79 14.97 -5.50
C SER A 68 -14.41 16.43 -5.67
N ASN A 69 -14.50 16.92 -6.91
CA ASN A 69 -14.83 18.32 -7.16
C ASN A 69 -16.29 18.63 -6.73
N ASN A 70 -16.83 17.95 -5.71
CA ASN A 70 -18.16 18.21 -5.19
C ASN A 70 -18.04 19.42 -4.27
N ILE A 71 -18.09 20.61 -4.87
CA ILE A 71 -18.32 21.84 -4.13
C ILE A 71 -19.73 21.73 -3.53
N LEU A 72 -19.79 21.32 -2.27
CA LEU A 72 -21.03 21.18 -1.52
C LEU A 72 -21.53 22.57 -1.10
N ASN A 73 -22.68 22.99 -1.62
CA ASN A 73 -23.29 24.25 -1.19
C ASN A 73 -23.98 24.07 0.17
N ILE A 74 -23.32 24.52 1.25
CA ILE A 74 -23.78 24.39 2.64
C ILE A 74 -25.18 24.98 2.86
N LYS A 75 -25.58 25.98 2.04
CA LYS A 75 -26.91 26.59 2.15
C LYS A 75 -28.05 25.68 1.70
N GLN A 76 -27.74 24.57 1.03
CA GLN A 76 -28.71 23.60 0.51
C GLN A 76 -28.63 22.25 1.26
N THR A 77 -27.87 22.19 2.35
CA THR A 77 -27.71 20.96 3.14
C THR A 77 -28.39 21.10 4.49
N GLU A 78 -29.10 20.06 4.90
CA GLU A 78 -29.68 19.93 6.23
C GLU A 78 -28.82 18.98 7.07
N PHE A 79 -28.53 19.36 8.30
CA PHE A 79 -27.77 18.54 9.24
C PHE A 79 -28.67 17.49 9.87
N LEU A 80 -28.43 16.22 9.56
CA LEU A 80 -29.24 15.10 10.05
C LEU A 80 -28.77 14.51 11.39
N GLY A 81 -27.52 14.77 11.80
CA GLY A 81 -26.94 14.24 13.03
C GLY A 81 -25.56 13.62 12.83
N VAL A 82 -24.92 13.22 13.94
CA VAL A 82 -23.63 12.51 13.94
C VAL A 82 -23.87 11.07 14.40
N TYR A 83 -23.40 10.11 13.62
CA TYR A 83 -23.33 8.71 14.02
C TYR A 83 -21.88 8.35 14.32
N TYR A 84 -21.63 7.79 15.50
CA TYR A 84 -20.34 7.21 15.86
C TYR A 84 -20.53 5.77 16.30
N MET A 85 -19.55 4.93 15.98
CA MET A 85 -19.49 3.56 16.43
C MET A 85 -18.09 3.33 16.99
N PHE A 86 -18.03 2.92 18.26
CA PHE A 86 -16.76 2.60 18.90
C PHE A 86 -16.31 1.22 18.46
N PHE A 87 -15.18 1.14 17.76
CA PHE A 87 -14.46 -0.11 17.60
C PHE A 87 -13.71 -0.40 18.90
N TYR A 88 -14.19 -1.40 19.63
CA TYR A 88 -13.41 -2.04 20.69
C TYR A 88 -12.59 -3.17 20.06
N GLY A 89 -11.28 -3.12 20.24
CA GLY A 89 -10.31 -4.13 19.81
C GLY A 89 -9.22 -4.29 20.85
#